data_AF-A0A7X2JAW7-F1
#
_entry.id   AF-A0A7X2JAW7-F1
#
_cell.length_a   1.000
_cell.length_b   1.000
_cell.length_c   1.000
_cell.angle_alpha   90.00
_cell.angle_beta   90.00
_cell.angle_gamma   90.00
#
_symmetry.space_group_name_H-M   'P 1'
#
loop_
_entity.id
_entity.type
_entity.pdbx_description
1 polymer ?
#
loop_
_entity_poly.entity_id
_entity_poly.type
_entity_poly.pdbx_seq_one_letter_code
_entity_poly.pdbx_strand_id
1 'polypeptide(L)'
;MRHITVDVRKLSAEASRKLTASQKETVTLTLREIRCPYCDFLVEKVFSDVAGHKMVYCRKCKVEYPMNLGYFRRMKNRQAARLLFSKKTRQKR
;
A
#
# COMPACT_ATOMS: atom_id res chain seq x y z
N MET A 1 3.33 20.52 -14.17
CA MET A 1 2.64 19.31 -13.66
C MET A 1 1.92 18.68 -14.83
N ARG A 2 2.28 17.45 -15.25
CA ARG A 2 1.62 16.81 -16.40
C ARG A 2 0.24 16.32 -15.96
N HIS A 3 -0.81 16.99 -16.41
CA HIS A 3 -2.17 16.48 -16.29
C HIS A 3 -2.26 15.20 -17.11
N ILE A 4 -2.36 14.07 -16.44
CA ILE A 4 -2.76 12.81 -17.09
C ILE A 4 -4.23 13.01 -17.45
N THR A 5 -4.50 13.38 -18.70
CA THR A 5 -5.85 13.36 -19.26
C THR A 5 -6.21 11.88 -19.42
N VAL A 6 -6.85 11.32 -18.41
CA VAL A 6 -7.45 9.99 -18.50
C VAL A 6 -8.48 10.08 -19.60
N ASP A 7 -8.22 9.39 -20.71
CA ASP A 7 -9.16 9.21 -21.80
C ASP A 7 -10.41 8.55 -21.20
N VAL A 8 -11.45 9.36 -20.97
CA VAL A 8 -12.69 8.93 -20.31
C VAL A 8 -13.43 8.05 -21.30
N ARG A 9 -12.98 6.79 -21.43
CA ARG A 9 -13.83 5.71 -21.92
C ARG A 9 -15.11 5.80 -21.09
N LYS A 10 -16.23 6.02 -21.77
CA LYS A 10 -17.54 6.20 -21.15
C LYS A 10 -17.85 4.93 -20.33
N LEU A 11 -17.55 4.99 -19.03
CA LEU A 11 -17.81 3.91 -18.10
C LEU A 11 -19.31 3.59 -18.13
N SER A 12 -19.67 2.31 -18.03
CA SER A 12 -21.07 1.93 -17.87
C SER A 12 -21.63 2.59 -16.60
N ALA A 13 -22.92 2.90 -16.59
CA ALA A 13 -23.56 3.50 -15.42
C ALA A 13 -23.36 2.64 -14.15
N GLU A 14 -23.34 1.33 -14.32
CA GLU A 14 -23.05 0.38 -13.23
C GLU A 14 -21.61 0.51 -12.72
N ALA A 15 -20.60 0.54 -13.61
CA ALA A 15 -19.21 0.68 -13.21
C ALA A 15 -18.97 2.01 -12.47
N SER A 16 -19.57 3.10 -12.95
CA SER A 16 -19.52 4.42 -12.30
C SER A 16 -20.17 4.41 -10.91
N ARG A 17 -21.31 3.72 -10.75
CA ARG A 17 -21.97 3.55 -9.45
C ARG A 17 -21.08 2.76 -8.48
N LYS A 18 -20.48 1.65 -8.93
CA LYS A 18 -19.55 0.85 -8.12
C LYS A 18 -18.35 1.66 -7.66
N LEU A 19 -17.70 2.42 -8.56
CA LEU A 19 -16.58 3.29 -8.21
C LEU A 19 -16.97 4.36 -7.19
N THR A 20 -18.16 4.95 -7.33
CA THR A 20 -18.67 5.94 -6.37
C THR A 20 -18.92 5.32 -4.99
N ALA A 21 -19.50 4.11 -4.93
CA ALA A 21 -19.69 3.38 -3.69
C ALA A 21 -18.35 3.05 -3.03
N SER A 22 -17.39 2.49 -3.79
CA SER A 22 -16.05 2.17 -3.28
C SER A 22 -15.30 3.40 -2.76
N GLN A 23 -15.45 4.56 -3.40
CA GLN A 23 -14.88 5.81 -2.87
C GLN A 23 -15.48 6.18 -1.51
N LYS A 24 -16.79 6.04 -1.33
CA LYS A 24 -17.46 6.33 -0.05
C LYS A 24 -17.04 5.34 1.04
N GLU A 25 -16.97 4.05 0.71
CA GLU A 25 -16.55 2.98 1.63
C GLU A 25 -15.12 3.19 2.13
N THR A 26 -14.24 3.71 1.28
CA THR A 26 -12.81 3.87 1.60
C THR A 26 -12.47 5.12 2.39
N VAL A 27 -13.41 6.06 2.62
CA VAL A 27 -13.18 7.32 3.35
C VAL A 27 -12.63 7.08 4.77
N THR A 28 -13.09 6.03 5.45
CA THR A 28 -12.68 5.69 6.82
C THR A 28 -11.50 4.73 6.87
N LEU A 29 -11.06 4.22 5.72
CA LEU A 29 -9.99 3.23 5.62
C LEU A 29 -8.63 3.90 5.46
N THR A 30 -7.59 3.22 5.96
CA THR A 30 -6.20 3.67 5.80
C THR A 30 -5.51 2.88 4.70
N LEU A 31 -4.62 3.52 3.95
CA LEU A 31 -3.78 2.86 2.96
C LEU A 31 -2.55 2.22 3.62
N ARG A 32 -2.27 0.97 3.26
CA ARG A 32 -1.09 0.20 3.64
C ARG A 32 -0.21 -0.05 2.42
N GLU A 33 1.09 0.11 2.58
CA GLU A 33 2.08 -0.22 1.54
C GLU A 33 2.45 -1.70 1.60
N ILE A 34 2.39 -2.37 0.46
CA ILE A 34 2.95 -3.70 0.25
C ILE A 34 4.26 -3.52 -0.49
N ARG A 35 5.35 -4.05 0.09
CA ARG A 35 6.70 -3.95 -0.46
C ARG A 35 7.23 -5.33 -0.80
N CYS A 36 8.04 -5.40 -1.85
CA CYS A 36 8.73 -6.61 -2.25
C CYS A 36 9.68 -7.06 -1.12
N PRO A 37 9.56 -8.29 -0.58
CA PRO A 37 10.46 -8.81 0.45
C PRO A 37 11.91 -8.92 -0.03
N TYR A 38 12.14 -9.02 -1.34
CA TYR A 38 13.49 -9.17 -1.90
C TYR A 38 14.23 -7.84 -2.07
N CYS A 39 13.54 -6.75 -2.40
CA CYS A 39 14.20 -5.48 -2.75
C CYS A 39 13.57 -4.23 -2.13
N ASP A 40 12.63 -4.39 -1.21
CA ASP A 40 11.83 -3.34 -0.52
C ASP A 40 11.06 -2.38 -1.45
N PHE A 41 11.02 -2.70 -2.74
CA PHE A 41 10.32 -1.89 -3.73
C PHE A 41 8.81 -1.89 -3.47
N LEU A 42 8.17 -0.72 -3.53
CA LEU A 42 6.72 -0.61 -3.38
C LEU A 42 6.01 -1.28 -4.55
N VAL A 43 5.37 -2.42 -4.28
CA VAL A 43 4.65 -3.21 -5.28
C VAL A 43 3.19 -2.81 -5.35
N GLU A 44 2.54 -2.51 -4.23
CA GLU A 44 1.13 -2.14 -4.21
C GLU A 44 0.74 -1.29 -2.99
N LYS A 45 -0.39 -0.58 -3.08
CA LYS A 45 -1.08 0.02 -1.95
C LYS A 45 -2.45 -0.64 -1.81
N VAL A 46 -2.77 -1.10 -0.60
CA VAL A 46 -4.05 -1.76 -0.29
C VAL A 46 -4.76 -1.03 0.84
N PHE A 47 -6.08 -1.08 0.88
CA PHE A 47 -6.85 -0.52 1.99
C PHE A 47 -6.75 -1.39 3.25
N SER A 48 -7.17 -0.83 4.39
CA SER A 48 -6.97 -1.43 5.70
C SER A 48 -7.87 -2.61 6.03
N ASP A 49 -8.88 -2.86 5.22
CA ASP A 49 -9.80 -3.99 5.24
C ASP A 49 -9.29 -5.18 4.41
N VAL A 50 -8.42 -4.94 3.42
CA VAL A 50 -7.91 -6.02 2.55
C VAL A 50 -7.05 -7.01 3.34
N ALA A 51 -7.36 -8.30 3.19
CA ALA A 51 -6.69 -9.46 3.77
C ALA A 51 -6.65 -10.64 2.78
N GLY A 52 -5.90 -11.69 3.11
CA GLY A 52 -5.79 -12.91 2.27
C GLY A 52 -4.53 -12.94 1.40
N HIS A 53 -4.52 -13.85 0.42
CA HIS A 53 -3.40 -14.08 -0.49
C HIS A 53 -3.61 -13.37 -1.82
N LYS A 54 -2.55 -12.78 -2.37
CA LYS A 54 -2.54 -12.14 -3.70
C LYS A 54 -1.26 -12.48 -4.45
N MET A 55 -1.38 -12.78 -5.74
CA MET A 55 -0.21 -12.84 -6.63
C MET A 55 0.32 -11.42 -6.83
N VAL A 56 1.58 -11.19 -6.48
CA VAL A 56 2.23 -9.90 -6.56
C VAL A 56 3.40 -9.98 -7.53
N TYR A 57 3.38 -9.09 -8.52
CA TYR A 57 4.48 -8.92 -9.44
C TYR A 57 5.41 -7.78 -9.01
N CYS A 58 6.69 -8.07 -8.82
CA CYS A 58 7.68 -7.04 -8.56
C CYS A 58 8.36 -6.58 -9.87
N ARG A 59 8.04 -5.37 -10.34
CA ARG A 59 8.67 -4.79 -11.54
C ARG A 59 10.19 -4.59 -11.47
N LYS A 60 10.78 -4.55 -10.27
CA LYS A 60 12.24 -4.44 -10.09
C LYS A 60 12.92 -5.82 -10.16
N CYS A 61 12.38 -6.82 -9.48
CA CYS A 61 12.91 -8.18 -9.48
C CYS A 61 12.46 -9.01 -10.69
N LYS A 62 11.43 -8.55 -11.41
CA LYS A 62 10.78 -9.23 -12.54
C LYS A 62 10.27 -10.63 -12.19
N VAL A 63 9.77 -10.80 -10.96
CA VAL A 63 9.27 -12.08 -10.45
C VAL A 63 7.87 -11.91 -9.85
N GLU A 64 7.04 -12.93 -10.03
CA GLU A 64 5.68 -13.03 -9.51
C GLU A 64 5.62 -14.11 -8.43
N TYR A 65 4.94 -13.84 -7.32
CA TYR A 65 4.83 -14.79 -6.20
C TYR A 65 3.61 -14.49 -5.34
N PRO A 66 3.06 -15.50 -4.65
CA PRO A 66 1.96 -15.31 -3.71
C PRO A 66 2.42 -14.57 -2.45
N MET A 67 1.67 -13.55 -2.05
CA MET A 67 1.85 -12.84 -0.79
C MET A 67 0.57 -12.90 0.05
N ASN A 68 0.70 -13.23 1.33
CA ASN A 68 -0.37 -12.97 2.31
C ASN A 68 -0.30 -11.52 2.79
N LEU A 69 -1.32 -10.72 2.46
CA LEU A 69 -1.38 -9.28 2.77
C LEU A 69 -1.44 -9.00 4.28
N GLY A 70 -1.82 -9.99 5.10
CA GLY A 70 -1.77 -9.94 6.55
C GLY A 70 -0.35 -10.10 7.10
N TYR A 71 0.43 -11.05 6.56
CA TYR A 71 1.82 -11.31 7.02
C TYR A 71 2.76 -10.17 6.66
N PHE A 72 2.61 -9.60 5.47
CA PHE A 72 3.47 -8.51 4.98
C PHE A 72 2.93 -7.12 5.37
N ARG A 73 2.01 -7.05 6.33
CA ARG A 73 1.53 -5.79 6.91
C ARG A 73 2.62 -5.17 7.78
N ARG A 74 3.33 -4.15 7.27
CA ARG A 74 4.17 -3.31 8.13
C ARG A 74 3.30 -2.51 9.09
N MET A 75 3.34 -2.85 10.37
CA MET A 75 2.87 -1.94 11.40
C MET A 75 3.80 -0.74 11.44
N LYS A 76 3.30 0.45 11.08
CA LYS A 76 3.98 1.72 11.40
C LYS A 76 3.87 1.91 12.91
N ASN A 77 4.70 1.18 13.68
CA ASN A 77 4.80 1.38 15.12
C ASN A 77 5.30 2.80 15.38
N ARG A 78 4.38 3.75 15.60
CA ARG A 78 4.72 5.12 16.00
C ARG A 78 5.62 5.13 17.25
N GLN A 79 5.51 4.12 18.12
CA GLN A 79 6.33 3.97 19.32
C GLN A 79 7.70 3.31 19.06
N ALA A 80 7.81 2.30 18.19
CA ALA A 80 9.11 1.67 17.88
C ALA A 80 10.04 2.60 17.10
N ALA A 81 9.50 3.44 16.20
CA ALA A 81 10.27 4.51 15.57
C ALA A 81 10.80 5.50 16.63
N ARG A 82 9.96 5.91 17.60
CA ARG A 82 10.36 6.82 18.69
C ARG A 82 11.48 6.23 19.56
N LEU A 83 11.41 4.94 19.91
CA LEU A 83 12.42 4.25 20.71
C LEU A 83 13.75 4.06 19.97
N LEU A 84 13.74 3.82 18.65
CA LEU A 84 14.95 3.70 17.84
C LEU A 84 15.68 5.06 17.69
N PHE A 85 14.95 6.18 17.56
CA PHE A 85 15.55 7.51 17.50
C PHE A 85 15.94 8.09 18.87
N SER A 86 15.31 7.65 19.96
CA SER A 86 15.69 8.08 21.31
C SER A 86 17.03 7.50 21.79
N LYS A 87 17.49 6.38 21.22
CA LYS A 87 18.75 5.74 21.62
C LYS A 87 20.00 6.31 20.93
N LYS A 88 19.85 7.16 19.90
CA LYS A 88 20.99 7.67 19.11
C LYS A 88 21.61 8.97 19.65
N THR A 89 21.08 9.56 20.72
CA THR A 89 21.59 10.81 21.33
C THR A 89 22.38 10.62 22.63
N ARG A 90 22.75 9.39 23.02
CA ARG A 90 23.61 9.12 24.19
C ARG A 90 24.84 8.28 23.85
N GLN A 91 25.72 8.80 23.00
CA GLN A 91 27.14 8.41 23.01
C GLN A 91 27.98 9.52 22.37
N LYS A 92 28.27 10.54 23.17
CA LYS A 92 29.49 11.34 23.08
C LYS A 92 29.94 11.61 24.50
N ARG A 93 30.90 10.82 24.97
CA ARG A 93 31.91 11.25 25.93
C ARG A 93 33.17 10.46 25.65
#